data_AF-A0A356BXJ7-F1
#
_entry.id   AF-A0A356BXJ7-F1
#
_cell.length_a   1.000
_cell.length_b   1.000
_cell.length_c   1.000
_cell.angle_alpha   90.00
_cell.angle_beta   90.00
_cell.angle_gamma   90.00
#
_symmetry.space_group_name_H-M   'P 1'
#
loop_
_entity.id
_entity.type
_entity.pdbx_description
1 polymer ?
#
loop_
_entity_poly.entity_id
_entity_poly.type
_entity_poly.pdbx_seq_one_letter_code
_entity_poly.pdbx_strand_id
1 'polypeptide(L)'
;MKTFEEKIEQTLQENSEWSGSADALWGKISSQLQPETAKRPWKRKPFLFGAAATVVLAFMLHTMFTPVPLPPSTLEPTEMLRMQTFSIAMLPEPEVYHPGEQVKLAFGAYPPSEWAENQELRLAIWKEVKEEQILAGERMVHEEEILGQSSLSVQIPVEPGLYRLVLEGTFIHEGQTTAVLAEKTILVEGEKSDEIIEND
;
A
#
# COMPACT_ATOMS: atom_id res chain seq x y z
N MET A 1 13.29 -32.71 -27.65
CA MET A 1 12.57 -32.34 -26.42
C MET A 1 13.18 -31.02 -26.01
N LYS A 2 12.48 -29.90 -26.24
CA LYS A 2 13.04 -28.56 -25.97
C LYS A 2 13.05 -28.30 -24.46
N THR A 3 14.14 -27.76 -23.93
CA THR A 3 14.30 -27.54 -22.49
C THR A 3 13.43 -26.37 -22.03
N PHE A 4 13.10 -26.33 -20.74
CA PHE A 4 12.27 -25.29 -20.15
C PHE A 4 12.85 -23.88 -20.38
N GLU A 5 14.17 -23.77 -20.39
CA GLU A 5 14.92 -22.54 -20.70
C GLU A 5 14.68 -22.05 -22.13
N GLU A 6 14.71 -22.93 -23.14
CA GLU A 6 14.40 -22.55 -24.53
C GLU A 6 12.96 -22.01 -24.67
N LYS A 7 12.04 -22.53 -23.85
CA LYS A 7 10.63 -22.09 -23.87
C LYS A 7 10.46 -20.72 -23.22
N ILE A 8 11.25 -20.43 -22.17
CA ILE A 8 11.28 -19.10 -21.54
C ILE A 8 11.87 -18.08 -22.50
N GLU A 9 13.02 -18.39 -23.13
CA GLU A 9 13.63 -17.50 -24.12
C GLU A 9 12.69 -17.18 -25.26
N GLN A 10 12.02 -18.20 -25.81
CA GLN A 10 11.08 -18.01 -26.91
C GLN A 10 9.89 -17.12 -26.49
N THR A 11 9.32 -17.34 -25.30
CA THR A 11 8.16 -16.57 -24.84
C THR A 11 8.52 -15.12 -24.51
N LEU A 12 9.73 -14.88 -23.97
CA LEU A 12 10.26 -13.54 -23.73
C LEU A 12 10.55 -12.82 -25.05
N GLN A 13 11.06 -13.51 -26.06
CA GLN A 13 11.33 -12.90 -27.36
C GLN A 13 10.06 -12.56 -28.15
N GLU A 14 8.99 -13.34 -27.97
CA GLU A 14 7.70 -13.12 -28.64
C GLU A 14 6.86 -12.00 -28.00
N ASN A 15 6.99 -11.76 -26.68
CA ASN A 15 6.15 -10.79 -25.94
C ASN A 15 6.91 -9.56 -25.42
N SER A 16 8.22 -9.46 -25.66
CA SER A 16 9.02 -8.31 -25.26
C SER A 16 9.06 -7.26 -26.38
N GLU A 17 8.40 -6.12 -26.17
CA GLU A 17 8.66 -4.88 -26.95
C GLU A 17 10.10 -4.36 -26.78
N TRP A 18 10.87 -5.01 -25.91
CA TRP A 18 12.24 -4.65 -25.61
C TRP A 18 13.22 -5.60 -26.31
N SER A 19 13.99 -5.06 -27.26
CA SER A 19 14.91 -5.80 -28.13
C SER A 19 16.32 -5.97 -27.54
N GLY A 20 16.49 -5.79 -26.22
CA GLY A 20 17.79 -5.80 -25.54
C GLY A 20 17.95 -6.98 -24.58
N SER A 21 19.19 -7.44 -24.36
CA SER A 21 19.48 -8.43 -23.33
C SER A 21 19.36 -7.82 -21.93
N ALA A 22 18.95 -8.61 -20.93
CA ALA A 22 18.91 -8.18 -19.53
C ALA A 22 20.26 -7.64 -19.03
N ASP A 23 21.36 -8.19 -19.55
CA ASP A 23 22.73 -7.72 -19.30
C ASP A 23 22.96 -6.28 -19.82
N ALA A 24 22.32 -5.88 -20.91
CA ALA A 24 22.40 -4.51 -21.43
C ALA A 24 21.67 -3.51 -20.52
N LEU A 25 20.55 -3.89 -19.90
CA LEU A 25 19.90 -3.08 -18.86
C LEU A 25 20.78 -2.98 -17.62
N TRP A 26 21.31 -4.10 -17.16
CA TRP A 26 22.18 -4.14 -15.99
C TRP A 26 23.48 -3.36 -16.17
N GLY A 27 24.08 -3.38 -17.37
CA GLY A 27 25.22 -2.52 -17.69
C GLY A 27 24.89 -1.03 -17.60
N LYS A 28 23.68 -0.63 -18.03
CA LYS A 28 23.23 0.76 -18.00
C LYS A 28 22.89 1.25 -16.59
N ILE A 29 22.36 0.36 -15.74
CA ILE A 29 22.03 0.67 -14.34
C ILE A 29 23.29 0.64 -13.46
N SER A 30 24.17 -0.35 -13.62
CA SER A 30 25.40 -0.48 -12.82
C SER A 30 26.38 0.66 -13.05
N SER A 31 26.45 1.21 -14.26
CA SER A 31 27.26 2.39 -14.57
C SER A 31 26.74 3.67 -13.90
N GLN A 32 25.45 3.75 -13.57
CA GLN A 32 24.87 4.85 -12.79
C GLN A 32 25.01 4.67 -11.27
N LEU A 33 25.32 3.46 -10.81
CA LEU A 33 25.51 3.12 -9.40
C LEU A 33 26.97 3.17 -8.94
N GLN A 34 27.94 3.36 -9.83
CA GLN A 34 29.32 3.58 -9.42
C GLN A 34 29.49 5.02 -8.92
N PRO A 35 29.77 5.25 -7.62
CA PRO A 35 30.18 6.56 -7.17
C PRO A 35 31.49 6.89 -7.87
N GLU A 36 31.50 7.99 -8.61
CA GLU A 36 32.73 8.55 -9.17
C GLU A 36 33.77 8.64 -8.04
N THR A 37 34.81 7.83 -8.16
CA THR A 37 35.98 7.88 -7.30
C THR A 37 36.71 9.18 -7.62
N ALA A 38 36.23 10.26 -6.97
CA ALA A 38 36.89 11.55 -6.96
C ALA A 38 38.27 11.38 -6.33
N LYS A 39 39.26 11.33 -7.21
CA LYS A 39 40.68 11.47 -6.90
C LYS A 39 40.88 12.75 -6.09
N ARG A 40 41.17 12.62 -4.79
CA ARG A 40 41.74 13.69 -3.98
C ARG A 40 43.00 13.20 -3.26
N PRO A 41 44.19 13.64 -3.68
CA PRO A 41 45.43 13.30 -2.98
C PRO A 41 45.75 14.43 -1.99
N TRP A 42 45.66 14.21 -0.67
CA TRP A 42 46.70 14.72 0.26
C TRP A 42 46.53 14.33 1.73
N LYS A 43 47.72 14.14 2.32
CA LYS A 43 48.14 14.37 3.71
C LYS A 43 47.79 13.33 4.79
N ARG A 44 48.79 12.46 4.96
CA ARG A 44 49.21 11.79 6.20
C ARG A 44 48.90 12.61 7.46
N LYS A 45 48.25 11.98 8.43
CA LYS A 45 48.32 12.29 9.87
C LYS A 45 48.49 10.98 10.66
N PRO A 46 49.14 11.04 11.83
CA PRO A 46 49.82 9.89 12.41
C PRO A 46 48.88 8.94 13.14
N PHE A 47 49.35 7.69 13.22
CA PHE A 47 48.86 6.59 14.03
C PHE A 47 48.52 7.01 15.47
N LEU A 48 47.28 6.75 15.88
CA LEU A 48 46.88 6.54 17.27
C LEU A 48 46.16 5.19 17.34
N PHE A 49 46.96 4.12 17.49
CA PHE A 49 46.47 2.85 18.02
C PHE A 49 46.38 2.97 19.53
N GLY A 50 45.22 2.61 20.08
CA GLY A 50 45.10 2.32 21.51
C GLY A 50 43.68 2.51 22.01
N ALA A 51 42.89 1.43 21.98
CA ALA A 51 41.90 1.05 23.01
C ALA A 51 40.70 0.21 22.50
N ALA A 52 40.57 -0.10 21.20
CA ALA A 52 39.40 -0.88 20.73
C ALA A 52 39.66 -2.37 20.49
N ALA A 53 40.90 -2.79 20.26
CA ALA A 53 41.23 -4.17 19.87
C ALA A 53 41.20 -5.17 21.05
N THR A 54 41.33 -4.69 22.30
CA THR A 54 41.39 -5.56 23.49
C THR A 54 40.01 -6.07 23.91
N VAL A 55 38.93 -5.33 23.65
CA VAL A 55 37.56 -5.74 23.99
C VAL A 55 37.09 -6.88 23.09
N VAL A 56 37.41 -6.81 21.78
CA VAL A 56 37.06 -7.87 20.81
C VAL A 56 37.82 -9.17 21.10
N LEU A 57 39.11 -9.08 21.45
CA LEU A 57 39.92 -10.25 21.78
C LEU A 57 39.48 -10.93 23.08
N ALA A 58 39.08 -10.15 24.09
CA ALA A 58 38.53 -10.69 25.34
C ALA A 58 37.17 -11.40 25.12
N PHE A 59 36.32 -10.87 24.23
CA PHE A 59 35.05 -11.50 23.88
C PHE A 59 35.25 -12.83 23.12
N MET A 60 36.18 -12.87 22.17
CA MET A 60 36.54 -14.11 21.46
C MET A 60 37.12 -15.18 22.40
N LEU A 61 38.02 -14.80 23.32
CA LEU A 61 38.54 -15.73 24.33
C LEU A 61 37.44 -16.25 25.26
N HIS A 62 36.50 -15.42 25.69
CA HIS A 62 35.40 -15.86 26.55
C HIS A 62 34.46 -16.85 25.83
N THR A 63 34.18 -16.63 24.54
CA THR A 63 33.34 -17.57 23.76
C THR A 63 33.96 -18.96 23.56
N MET A 64 35.29 -19.10 23.66
CA MET A 64 35.95 -20.41 23.58
C MET A 64 36.03 -21.15 24.92
N PHE A 65 36.05 -20.44 26.06
CA PHE A 65 36.22 -21.06 27.39
C PHE A 65 34.92 -21.30 28.16
N THR A 66 33.81 -20.67 27.76
CA THR A 66 32.48 -20.99 28.30
C THR A 66 31.57 -21.42 27.16
N PRO A 67 31.27 -22.73 27.00
CA PRO A 67 30.26 -23.14 26.06
C PRO A 67 28.94 -22.52 26.49
N VAL A 68 28.42 -21.60 25.68
CA VAL A 68 27.04 -21.12 25.81
C VAL A 68 26.16 -22.38 25.80
N PRO A 69 25.35 -22.64 26.83
CA PRO A 69 24.47 -23.80 26.82
C PRO A 69 23.52 -23.64 25.64
N LEU A 70 23.64 -24.56 24.68
CA LEU A 70 22.73 -24.68 23.56
C LEU A 70 21.30 -24.74 24.13
N PRO A 71 20.35 -23.92 23.66
CA PRO A 71 18.96 -24.15 24.00
C PRO A 71 18.58 -25.57 23.55
N PRO A 72 17.78 -26.30 24.33
CA PRO A 72 17.43 -27.68 24.00
C PRO A 72 16.82 -27.73 22.61
N SER A 73 17.32 -28.65 21.80
CA SER A 73 16.87 -28.97 20.45
C SER A 73 15.35 -29.16 20.44
N THR A 74 14.64 -28.13 19.99
CA THR A 74 13.24 -28.26 19.60
C THR A 74 13.18 -29.18 18.39
N LEU A 75 12.42 -30.26 18.56
CA LEU A 75 11.96 -31.23 17.57
C LEU A 75 12.02 -30.73 16.12
N GLU A 76 12.59 -31.55 15.24
CA GLU A 76 12.47 -31.37 13.79
C GLU A 76 11.02 -31.02 13.45
N PRO A 77 10.76 -29.83 12.85
CA PRO A 77 9.46 -29.61 12.26
C PRO A 77 9.42 -30.55 11.06
N THR A 78 8.62 -31.62 11.19
CA THR A 78 8.07 -32.28 10.02
C THR A 78 7.59 -31.18 9.09
N GLU A 79 8.21 -31.05 7.92
CA GLU A 79 7.79 -30.13 6.87
C GLU A 79 6.35 -30.52 6.51
N MET A 80 5.39 -29.96 7.24
CA MET A 80 4.03 -29.90 6.78
C MET A 80 4.13 -29.01 5.55
N LEU A 81 3.97 -29.63 4.38
CA LEU A 81 3.63 -28.97 3.13
C LEU A 81 2.70 -27.80 3.46
N ARG A 82 3.26 -26.59 3.48
CA ARG A 82 2.52 -25.38 3.77
C ARG A 82 1.52 -25.25 2.64
N MET A 83 0.28 -25.67 2.89
CA MET A 83 -0.83 -25.40 1.99
C MET A 83 -0.83 -23.89 1.80
N GLN A 84 -0.43 -23.44 0.61
CA GLN A 84 -0.59 -22.06 0.19
C GLN A 84 -2.09 -21.87 -0.02
N THR A 85 -2.80 -21.52 1.05
CA THR A 85 -4.18 -21.12 0.99
C THR A 85 -4.22 -19.74 0.33
N PHE A 86 -4.61 -19.72 -0.94
CA PHE A 86 -5.01 -18.49 -1.61
C PHE A 86 -6.27 -17.98 -0.90
N SER A 87 -6.11 -16.96 -0.07
CA SER A 87 -7.24 -16.20 0.46
C SER A 87 -7.71 -15.28 -0.64
N ILE A 88 -8.75 -15.69 -1.37
CA ILE A 88 -9.52 -14.76 -2.18
C ILE A 88 -10.25 -13.87 -1.17
N ALA A 89 -9.78 -12.63 -1.02
CA ALA A 89 -10.52 -11.61 -0.27
C ALA A 89 -11.81 -11.34 -1.05
N MET A 90 -12.89 -12.02 -0.66
CA MET A 90 -14.24 -11.67 -1.10
C MET A 90 -14.47 -10.23 -0.62
N LEU A 91 -14.64 -9.29 -1.56
CA LEU A 91 -15.07 -7.94 -1.21
C LEU A 91 -16.40 -8.06 -0.44
N PRO A 92 -16.59 -7.31 0.66
CA PRO A 92 -17.83 -7.36 1.42
C PRO A 92 -19.00 -7.03 0.48
N GLU A 93 -20.08 -7.82 0.58
CA GLU A 93 -21.31 -7.54 -0.15
C GLU A 93 -21.79 -6.12 0.18
N PRO A 94 -22.22 -5.33 -0.82
CA PRO A 94 -22.65 -3.96 -0.58
C PRO A 94 -23.89 -3.95 0.31
N GLU A 95 -23.85 -3.11 1.35
CA GLU A 95 -25.01 -2.91 2.20
C GLU A 95 -26.11 -2.18 1.43
N VAL A 96 -27.35 -2.61 1.63
CA VAL A 96 -28.52 -2.12 0.89
C VAL A 96 -29.21 -1.01 1.68
N TYR A 97 -29.55 0.09 1.01
CA TYR A 97 -30.19 1.26 1.60
C TYR A 97 -31.32 1.81 0.71
N HIS A 98 -32.26 2.52 1.33
CA HIS A 98 -33.30 3.23 0.61
C HIS A 98 -32.86 4.65 0.19
N PRO A 99 -33.48 5.22 -0.87
CA PRO A 99 -33.19 6.57 -1.33
C PRO A 99 -33.29 7.64 -0.24
N GLY A 100 -32.24 8.45 -0.09
CA GLY A 100 -32.23 9.57 0.85
C GLY A 100 -32.01 9.20 2.33
N GLU A 101 -31.80 7.92 2.65
CA GLU A 101 -31.41 7.50 3.99
C GLU A 101 -30.03 8.05 4.39
N GLN A 102 -29.69 7.95 5.68
CA GLN A 102 -28.36 8.27 6.18
C GLN A 102 -27.58 7.01 6.48
N VAL A 103 -26.35 6.95 5.98
CA VAL A 103 -25.39 5.89 6.28
C VAL A 103 -24.26 6.43 7.14
N LYS A 104 -23.80 5.62 8.11
CA LYS A 104 -22.57 5.89 8.85
C LYS A 104 -21.37 5.31 8.12
N LEU A 105 -20.46 6.19 7.73
CA LEU A 105 -19.17 5.86 7.14
C LEU A 105 -18.11 5.87 8.25
N ALA A 106 -17.75 4.68 8.76
CA ALA A 106 -16.69 4.54 9.75
C ALA A 106 -15.33 4.82 9.11
N PHE A 107 -14.51 5.64 9.76
CA PHE A 107 -13.23 6.09 9.21
C PHE A 107 -12.07 5.83 10.17
N GLY A 108 -10.88 5.60 9.61
CA GLY A 108 -9.64 5.50 10.35
C GLY A 108 -8.91 6.84 10.39
N ALA A 109 -8.25 7.12 11.52
CA ALA A 109 -7.36 8.27 11.68
C ALA A 109 -5.92 7.78 11.83
N TYR A 110 -5.00 8.35 11.05
CA TYR A 110 -3.61 7.91 10.97
C TYR A 110 -2.66 9.11 10.93
N PRO A 111 -1.39 8.94 11.31
CA PRO A 111 -0.37 9.93 10.99
C PRO A 111 -0.28 10.15 9.47
N PRO A 112 -0.15 11.39 8.99
CA PRO A 112 -0.08 11.67 7.56
C PRO A 112 1.18 11.04 6.96
N SER A 113 1.05 10.56 5.73
CA SER A 113 2.20 10.23 4.89
C SER A 113 2.74 11.49 4.22
N GLU A 114 3.99 11.46 3.75
CA GLU A 114 4.61 12.58 3.01
C GLU A 114 3.79 13.00 1.77
N TRP A 115 2.96 12.12 1.22
CA TRP A 115 2.08 12.40 0.07
C TRP A 115 0.69 12.94 0.45
N ALA A 116 0.29 12.81 1.71
CA ALA A 116 -1.00 13.26 2.20
C ALA A 116 -0.92 14.64 2.87
N GLU A 117 0.27 15.23 3.03
CA GLU A 117 0.42 16.54 3.65
C GLU A 117 -0.38 17.62 2.89
N ASN A 118 -1.33 18.23 3.59
CA ASN A 118 -2.20 19.31 3.11
C ASN A 118 -3.28 18.90 2.11
N GLN A 119 -3.68 17.63 2.06
CA GLN A 119 -4.88 17.26 1.31
C GLN A 119 -6.12 17.73 2.08
N GLU A 120 -6.98 18.51 1.42
CA GLU A 120 -8.24 18.97 2.01
C GLU A 120 -9.18 17.79 2.31
N LEU A 121 -9.88 17.85 3.44
CA LEU A 121 -10.82 16.81 3.84
C LEU A 121 -12.07 16.85 2.98
N ARG A 122 -12.32 15.77 2.24
CA ARG A 122 -13.43 15.66 1.29
C ARG A 122 -14.10 14.31 1.32
N LEU A 123 -15.39 14.32 1.02
CA LEU A 123 -16.22 13.16 0.75
C LEU A 123 -16.55 13.13 -0.74
N ALA A 124 -16.11 12.09 -1.43
CA ALA A 124 -16.46 11.81 -2.81
C ALA A 124 -17.44 10.63 -2.88
N ILE A 125 -18.48 10.76 -3.69
CA ILE A 125 -19.51 9.75 -3.92
C ILE A 125 -19.44 9.36 -5.38
N TRP A 126 -19.02 8.13 -5.65
CA TRP A 126 -18.91 7.56 -6.99
C TRP A 126 -20.10 6.65 -7.26
N LYS A 127 -20.66 6.68 -8.47
CA LYS A 127 -21.70 5.76 -8.94
C LYS A 127 -21.10 4.82 -9.97
N GLU A 128 -21.42 3.54 -9.89
CA GLU A 128 -21.04 2.57 -10.90
C GLU A 128 -22.05 2.53 -12.05
N VAL A 129 -21.57 2.71 -13.28
CA VAL A 129 -22.37 2.71 -14.50
C VAL A 129 -21.65 1.90 -15.56
N LYS A 130 -22.19 0.73 -15.93
CA LYS A 130 -21.66 -0.13 -17.01
C LYS A 130 -20.15 -0.41 -16.87
N GLU A 131 -19.71 -0.81 -15.67
CA GLU A 131 -18.31 -1.10 -15.32
C GLU A 131 -17.38 0.13 -15.21
N GLU A 132 -17.91 1.34 -15.41
CA GLU A 132 -17.19 2.59 -15.14
C GLU A 132 -17.65 3.23 -13.82
N GLN A 133 -16.79 4.06 -13.22
CA GLN A 133 -17.14 4.87 -12.06
C GLN A 133 -17.24 6.34 -12.44
N ILE A 134 -18.40 6.94 -12.18
CA ILE A 134 -18.66 8.36 -12.40
C ILE A 134 -18.81 9.08 -11.06
N LEU A 135 -18.31 10.31 -10.96
CA LEU A 135 -18.48 11.12 -9.75
C LEU A 135 -19.93 11.61 -9.69
N ALA A 136 -20.70 11.11 -8.73
CA ALA A 136 -22.09 11.49 -8.51
C ALA A 136 -22.22 12.69 -7.55
N GLY A 137 -21.23 12.90 -6.67
CA GLY A 137 -21.18 14.05 -5.80
C GLY A 137 -19.83 14.18 -5.10
N GLU A 138 -19.48 15.41 -4.76
CA GLU A 138 -18.31 15.72 -3.93
C GLU A 138 -18.70 16.82 -2.94
N ARG A 139 -18.18 16.70 -1.71
CA ARG A 139 -18.43 17.67 -0.65
C ARG A 139 -17.17 17.83 0.19
N MET A 140 -16.86 19.07 0.53
CA MET A 140 -15.90 19.40 1.59
C MET A 140 -16.47 18.99 2.95
N VAL A 141 -15.67 18.28 3.74
CA VAL A 141 -16.05 17.90 5.10
C VAL A 141 -15.33 18.83 6.05
N HIS A 142 -16.08 19.45 6.96
CA HIS A 142 -15.49 20.33 7.95
C HIS A 142 -14.90 19.53 9.12
N GLU A 143 -13.84 20.04 9.73
CA GLU A 143 -13.13 19.33 10.81
C GLU A 143 -14.07 19.00 11.99
N GLU A 144 -15.04 19.88 12.28
CA GLU A 144 -16.00 19.69 13.37
C GLU A 144 -16.92 18.48 13.17
N GLU A 145 -17.07 18.00 11.93
CA GLU A 145 -17.90 16.84 11.61
C GLU A 145 -17.20 15.51 11.95
N ILE A 146 -15.87 15.51 12.02
CA ILE A 146 -15.06 14.30 12.23
C ILE A 146 -14.28 14.32 13.55
N LEU A 147 -14.05 15.49 14.14
CA LEU A 147 -13.22 15.65 15.33
C LEU A 147 -13.84 14.93 16.53
N GLY A 148 -13.09 13.97 17.08
CA GLY A 148 -13.55 13.11 18.18
C GLY A 148 -14.60 12.07 17.78
N GLN A 149 -14.90 11.91 16.49
CA GLN A 149 -15.79 10.88 15.98
C GLN A 149 -15.02 9.75 15.32
N SER A 150 -15.65 8.58 15.21
CA SER A 150 -15.13 7.42 14.45
C SER A 150 -15.92 7.14 13.18
N SER A 151 -16.94 7.96 12.89
CA SER A 151 -17.80 7.79 11.73
C SER A 151 -18.43 9.10 11.29
N LEU A 152 -18.57 9.30 9.98
CA LEU A 152 -19.29 10.42 9.38
C LEU A 152 -20.69 9.97 8.93
N SER A 153 -21.72 10.79 9.18
CA SER A 153 -23.07 10.51 8.67
C SER A 153 -23.24 11.12 7.28
N VAL A 154 -23.52 10.28 6.28
CA VAL A 154 -23.61 10.66 4.87
C VAL A 154 -25.04 10.44 4.39
N GLN A 155 -25.61 11.44 3.70
CA GLN A 155 -26.90 11.29 3.04
C GLN A 155 -26.73 10.53 1.72
N ILE A 156 -27.53 9.49 1.54
CA ILE A 156 -27.46 8.60 0.38
C ILE A 156 -28.14 9.26 -0.82
N PRO A 157 -27.59 9.12 -2.04
CA PRO A 157 -28.23 9.59 -3.26
C PRO A 157 -29.66 9.03 -3.44
N VAL A 158 -30.50 9.79 -4.13
CA VAL A 158 -31.90 9.38 -4.36
C VAL A 158 -32.01 8.39 -5.54
N GLU A 159 -31.11 8.49 -6.50
CA GLU A 159 -31.11 7.61 -7.65
C GLU A 159 -30.68 6.18 -7.28
N PRO A 160 -31.36 5.15 -7.81
CA PRO A 160 -30.94 3.77 -7.60
C PRO A 160 -29.62 3.47 -8.30
N GLY A 161 -28.81 2.62 -7.67
CA GLY A 161 -27.52 2.21 -8.20
C GLY A 161 -26.53 1.76 -7.14
N LEU A 162 -25.39 1.28 -7.59
CA LEU A 162 -24.26 0.94 -6.74
C LEU A 162 -23.37 2.18 -6.58
N TYR A 163 -23.09 2.55 -5.33
CA TYR A 163 -22.30 3.72 -4.99
C TYR A 163 -21.11 3.36 -4.11
N ARG A 164 -20.01 4.09 -4.30
CA ARG A 164 -18.81 4.03 -3.46
C ARG A 164 -18.59 5.38 -2.80
N LEU A 165 -18.65 5.39 -1.48
CA LEU A 165 -18.39 6.55 -0.63
C LEU A 165 -16.92 6.53 -0.22
N VAL A 166 -16.20 7.62 -0.48
CA VAL A 166 -14.77 7.76 -0.14
C VAL A 166 -14.59 9.04 0.65
N LEU A 167 -14.14 8.91 1.90
CA LEU A 167 -13.70 10.05 2.73
C LEU A 167 -12.18 10.02 2.78
N GLU A 168 -11.56 11.12 2.37
CA GLU A 168 -10.10 11.24 2.39
C GLU A 168 -9.66 12.68 2.69
N GLY A 169 -8.47 12.82 3.25
CA GLY A 169 -7.80 14.10 3.44
C GLY A 169 -7.14 14.21 4.80
N THR A 170 -6.77 15.42 5.16
CA THR A 170 -6.07 15.74 6.41
C THR A 170 -6.75 16.88 7.15
N PHE A 171 -6.62 16.87 8.48
CA PHE A 171 -7.07 17.94 9.36
C PHE A 171 -6.05 18.14 10.49
N ILE A 172 -6.08 19.31 11.13
CA ILE A 172 -5.15 19.62 12.22
C ILE A 172 -5.88 19.51 13.56
N HIS A 173 -5.36 18.66 14.45
CA HIS A 173 -5.87 18.52 15.80
C HIS A 173 -4.74 18.65 16.81
N GLU A 174 -4.89 19.58 17.78
CA GLU A 174 -3.87 19.83 18.81
C GLU A 174 -2.45 20.12 18.26
N GLY A 175 -2.38 20.71 17.06
CA GLY A 175 -1.10 21.01 16.38
C GLY A 175 -0.45 19.80 15.71
N GLN A 176 -1.14 18.65 15.66
CA GLN A 176 -0.75 17.48 14.88
C GLN A 176 -1.66 17.33 13.66
N THR A 177 -1.06 17.22 12.48
CA THR A 177 -1.78 16.85 11.27
C THR A 177 -2.17 15.38 11.37
N THR A 178 -3.44 15.07 11.08
CA THR A 178 -3.99 13.72 11.07
C THR A 178 -4.63 13.45 9.71
N ALA A 179 -4.33 12.30 9.12
CA ALA A 179 -4.97 11.84 7.90
C ALA A 179 -6.18 10.96 8.21
N VAL A 180 -7.23 11.11 7.40
CA VAL A 180 -8.45 10.31 7.48
C VAL A 180 -8.64 9.57 6.18
N LEU A 181 -9.01 8.29 6.28
CA LEU A 181 -9.41 7.48 5.15
C LEU A 181 -10.60 6.60 5.52
N ALA A 182 -11.59 6.54 4.63
CA ALA A 182 -12.72 5.64 4.72
C ALA A 182 -13.24 5.30 3.34
N GLU A 183 -13.67 4.05 3.15
CA GLU A 183 -14.34 3.59 1.95
C GLU A 183 -15.52 2.70 2.35
N LYS A 184 -16.68 2.94 1.72
CA LYS A 184 -17.85 2.06 1.88
C LYS A 184 -18.63 1.98 0.58
N THR A 185 -18.95 0.76 0.16
CA THR A 185 -19.81 0.49 -0.99
C THR A 185 -21.23 0.20 -0.53
N ILE A 186 -22.21 0.85 -1.16
CA ILE A 186 -23.63 0.73 -0.84
C ILE A 186 -24.47 0.51 -2.11
N LEU A 187 -25.55 -0.25 -2.00
CA LEU A 187 -26.56 -0.40 -3.05
C LEU A 187 -27.80 0.40 -2.67
N VAL A 188 -28.19 1.35 -3.53
CA VAL A 188 -29.42 2.13 -3.36
C VAL A 188 -30.53 1.46 -4.16
N GLU A 189 -31.58 1.03 -3.48
CA GLU A 189 -32.76 0.43 -4.12
C GLU A 189 -33.69 1.50 -4.70
N GLY A 190 -34.36 1.18 -5.80
CA GLY A 190 -35.38 2.06 -6.39
C GLY A 190 -35.81 1.54 -7.76
N GLU A 191 -36.99 1.96 -8.20
CA GLU A 191 -37.44 1.70 -9.57
C GLU A 191 -36.56 2.50 -10.53
N LYS A 192 -35.93 1.83 -11.49
CA LYS A 192 -35.31 2.52 -12.63
C LYS A 192 -36.44 3.24 -13.37
N SER A 193 -36.47 4.56 -13.27
CA SER A 193 -37.19 5.39 -14.22
C SER A 193 -36.42 5.31 -15.54
N ASP A 194 -36.64 4.23 -16.29
CA ASP A 194 -36.35 4.21 -17.72
C ASP A 194 -37.35 5.18 -18.36
N GLU A 195 -37.01 6.46 -18.42
CA GLU A 195 -37.66 7.40 -19.33
C GLU A 195 -37.35 6.95 -20.75
N ILE A 196 -38.24 6.12 -21.29
CA ILE A 196 -38.35 5.87 -22.73
C ILE A 196 -38.70 7.22 -23.36
N ILE A 197 -37.69 7.91 -23.90
CA ILE A 197 -37.93 9.01 -24.84
C ILE A 197 -38.39 8.36 -26.14
N GLU A 198 -39.69 8.08 -26.21
CA GLU A 198 -40.40 7.87 -27.46
C GLU A 198 -40.64 9.26 -28.04
N ASN A 199 -39.82 9.65 -29.02
CA ASN A 199 -40.10 10.82 -29.84
C ASN A 199 -40.38 10.34 -31.27
N ASP A 200 -41.62 10.60 -31.68
CA ASP A 200 -42.23 10.52 -33.02
C ASP A 200 -41.35 11.09 -34.14
#